data_AF-A0A820CYI6-F1
#
_entry.id   AF-A0A820CYI6-F1
#
_cell.length_a   1.000
_cell.length_b   1.000
_cell.length_c   1.000
_cell.angle_alpha   90.00
_cell.angle_beta   90.00
_cell.angle_gamma   90.00
#
_symmetry.space_group_name_H-M   'P 1'
#
loop_
_entity.id
_entity.type
_entity.pdbx_description
1 polymer ?
#
loop_
_entity_poly.entity_id
_entity_poly.type
_entity_poly.pdbx_seq_one_letter_code
_entity_poly.pdbx_strand_id
1 'polypeptide(L)'
;MTLVNSVNCLNNCSSFPPTIRSIRILLFHTYPNYVEPNWPIILYSLSKLRQLSSLRVFMYDLPKTVDNRNCEIIANVAPLFSDFGFYFRYKFDTSDGSEYETIFKDHRKFIKQLCHDILQLSFDKPPYYSIEDDSCGLAMWF
;
A
#
# COMPACT_ATOMS: atom_id res chain seq x y z
N MET A 1 8.39 11.16 6.62
CA MET A 1 9.45 10.15 6.79
C MET A 1 9.37 9.17 5.63
N THR A 2 10.51 8.70 5.12
CA THR A 2 10.57 7.73 4.01
C THR A 2 11.27 6.47 4.48
N LEU A 3 10.64 5.32 4.28
CA LEU A 3 11.16 4.00 4.63
C LEU A 3 11.37 3.19 3.35
N VAL A 4 12.56 2.60 3.19
CA VAL A 4 12.90 1.77 2.02
C VAL A 4 13.21 0.37 2.52
N ASN A 5 12.39 -0.62 2.14
CA ASN A 5 12.44 -2.02 2.58
C ASN A 5 12.53 -2.22 4.11
N SER A 6 12.29 -1.17 4.89
CA SER A 6 12.50 -1.15 6.34
C SER A 6 11.17 -1.24 7.07
N VAL A 7 10.19 -1.98 6.52
CA VAL A 7 8.81 -1.97 7.03
C VAL A 7 8.71 -2.50 8.46
N ASN A 8 9.63 -3.36 8.89
CA ASN A 8 9.69 -3.90 10.24
C ASN A 8 9.89 -2.83 11.33
N CYS A 9 10.47 -1.67 11.00
CA CYS A 9 10.58 -0.57 11.97
C CYS A 9 9.20 -0.01 12.38
N LEU A 10 8.16 -0.29 11.58
CA LEU A 10 6.79 0.09 11.89
C LEU A 10 6.11 -0.86 12.88
N ASN A 11 6.66 -2.04 13.14
CA ASN A 11 6.08 -2.99 14.12
C ASN A 11 6.05 -2.41 15.54
N ASN A 12 6.91 -1.41 15.81
CA ASN A 12 6.87 -0.64 17.03
C ASN A 12 7.29 0.81 16.75
N CYS A 13 6.30 1.69 16.64
CA CYS A 13 6.53 3.11 16.37
C CYS A 13 6.90 3.92 17.64
N SER A 14 7.27 3.30 18.77
CA SER A 14 7.58 4.02 20.01
C SER A 14 8.80 4.96 19.89
N SER A 15 9.72 4.67 18.97
CA SER A 15 10.91 5.48 18.70
C SER A 15 10.65 6.63 17.73
N PHE A 16 9.45 6.71 17.15
CA PHE A 16 9.14 7.70 16.13
C PHE A 16 8.85 9.06 16.78
N PRO A 17 9.33 10.17 16.19
CA PRO A 17 8.95 11.49 16.65
C PRO A 17 7.42 11.64 16.74
N PRO A 18 6.88 12.16 17.86
CA PRO A 18 5.43 12.33 18.03
C PRO A 18 4.83 13.35 17.05
N THR A 19 5.68 14.11 16.36
CA THR A 19 5.34 15.10 15.34
C THR A 19 5.29 14.53 13.92
N ILE A 20 5.50 13.23 13.72
CA ILE A 20 5.39 12.64 12.39
C ILE A 20 3.95 12.76 11.87
N ARG A 21 3.82 13.41 10.71
CA ARG A 21 2.54 13.60 10.02
C ARG A 21 2.38 12.78 8.75
N SER A 22 3.50 12.37 8.14
CA SER A 22 3.51 11.65 6.87
C SER A 22 4.56 10.55 6.86
N ILE A 23 4.16 9.36 6.41
CA ILE A 23 5.03 8.20 6.19
C ILE A 23 4.88 7.74 4.74
N ARG A 24 6.02 7.56 4.09
CA ARG A 24 6.14 6.96 2.77
C ARG A 24 6.91 5.66 2.88
N ILE A 25 6.35 4.57 2.39
CA ILE A 25 6.95 3.24 2.39
C ILE A 25 7.26 2.87 0.95
N LEU A 26 8.49 2.47 0.67
CA LEU A 26 8.91 1.92 -0.61
C LEU A 26 9.37 0.48 -0.39
N LEU A 27 8.70 -0.44 -1.07
CA LEU A 27 8.95 -1.88 -1.01
C LEU A 27 9.42 -2.34 -2.38
N PHE A 28 10.65 -2.82 -2.46
CA PHE A 28 11.28 -3.36 -3.66
C PHE A 28 11.53 -4.84 -3.43
N HIS A 29 10.70 -5.69 -4.03
CA HIS A 29 10.81 -7.15 -3.88
C HIS A 29 12.16 -7.69 -4.38
N THR A 30 12.69 -7.08 -5.44
CA THR A 30 13.95 -7.46 -6.08
C THR A 30 15.19 -7.05 -5.29
N TYR A 31 15.05 -6.25 -4.23
CA TYR A 31 16.19 -5.73 -3.47
C TYR A 31 16.52 -6.62 -2.26
N PRO A 32 17.80 -6.74 -1.90
CA PRO A 32 18.20 -7.43 -0.67
C PRO A 32 17.51 -6.77 0.54
N ASN A 33 17.11 -7.59 1.51
CA ASN A 33 16.37 -7.20 2.72
C ASN A 33 14.88 -6.87 2.53
N TYR A 34 14.26 -7.25 1.41
CA TYR A 34 12.80 -7.26 1.34
C TYR A 34 12.22 -8.16 2.44
N VAL A 35 11.24 -7.63 3.17
CA VAL A 35 10.46 -8.38 4.15
C VAL A 35 8.99 -8.14 3.84
N GLU A 36 8.23 -9.24 3.77
CA GLU A 36 6.80 -9.19 3.54
C GLU A 36 6.10 -8.42 4.69
N PRO A 37 5.30 -7.38 4.38
CA PRO A 37 4.63 -6.60 5.41
C PRO A 37 3.55 -7.40 6.15
N ASN A 38 3.62 -7.41 7.49
CA ASN A 38 2.47 -7.81 8.31
C ASN A 38 1.53 -6.60 8.50
N TRP A 39 0.66 -6.37 7.51
CA TRP A 39 -0.25 -5.22 7.48
C TRP A 39 -1.05 -5.01 8.78
N PRO A 40 -1.65 -6.03 9.40
CA PRO A 40 -2.35 -5.86 10.67
C PRO A 40 -1.49 -5.22 11.76
N ILE A 41 -0.25 -5.72 11.96
CA ILE A 41 0.65 -5.21 13.00
C ILE A 41 1.13 -3.80 12.68
N ILE A 42 1.50 -3.56 11.41
CA ILE A 42 1.98 -2.27 10.93
C ILE A 42 0.90 -1.20 11.11
N LEU A 43 -0.31 -1.45 10.62
CA LEU A 43 -1.42 -0.50 10.67
C LEU A 43 -1.86 -0.23 12.11
N TYR A 44 -1.88 -1.25 12.98
CA TYR A 44 -2.12 -1.08 14.41
C TYR A 44 -1.07 -0.20 15.09
N SER A 45 0.19 -0.30 14.68
CA SER A 45 1.27 0.51 15.25
C SER A 45 1.20 1.96 14.74
N LEU A 46 0.86 2.15 13.45
CA LEU A 46 0.65 3.46 12.85
C LEU A 46 -0.53 4.21 13.46
N SER A 47 -1.61 3.53 13.86
CA SER A 47 -2.77 4.17 14.50
C SER A 47 -2.46 4.82 15.86
N LYS A 48 -1.34 4.45 16.48
CA LYS A 48 -0.85 5.08 17.73
C LYS A 48 -0.21 6.44 17.49
N LEU A 49 0.15 6.76 16.25
CA LEU A 49 0.76 8.04 15.88
C LEU A 49 -0.33 9.09 15.65
N ARG A 50 -0.73 9.79 16.71
CA ARG A 50 -1.88 10.73 16.70
C ARG A 50 -1.82 11.84 15.66
N GLN A 51 -0.63 12.27 15.23
CA GLN A 51 -0.48 13.33 14.22
C GLN A 51 -0.32 12.79 12.80
N LEU A 52 -0.23 11.46 12.64
CA LEU A 52 -0.08 10.83 11.34
C LEU A 52 -1.38 10.98 10.56
N SER A 53 -1.30 11.73 9.47
CA SER A 53 -2.42 12.08 8.59
C SER A 53 -2.19 11.62 7.15
N SER A 54 -0.95 11.25 6.82
CA SER A 54 -0.55 10.83 5.48
C SER A 54 0.20 9.50 5.51
N LEU A 55 -0.26 8.53 4.72
CA LEU A 55 0.37 7.24 4.51
C LEU A 55 0.38 6.90 3.03
N ARG A 56 1.57 6.74 2.45
CA ARG A 56 1.73 6.30 1.06
C ARG A 56 2.62 5.07 0.97
N VAL A 57 2.13 4.03 0.31
CA VAL A 57 2.83 2.76 0.12
C VAL A 57 3.08 2.57 -1.37
N PHE A 58 4.35 2.37 -1.73
CA PHE A 58 4.82 2.09 -3.07
C PHE A 58 5.41 0.69 -3.09
N MET A 59 4.84 -0.19 -3.89
CA MET A 59 5.27 -1.57 -4.04
C MET A 59 5.79 -1.79 -5.45
N TYR A 60 7.01 -2.30 -5.53
CA TYR A 60 7.73 -2.55 -6.76
C TYR A 60 8.04 -4.03 -6.89
N ASP A 61 7.68 -4.59 -8.05
CA ASP A 61 8.05 -5.94 -8.49
C ASP A 61 7.51 -7.07 -7.60
N LEU A 62 6.36 -6.89 -6.96
CA LEU A 62 5.78 -7.92 -6.09
C LEU A 62 5.34 -9.14 -6.91
N PRO A 63 5.76 -10.37 -6.58
CA PRO A 63 5.38 -11.56 -7.35
C PRO A 63 3.93 -12.00 -7.05
N LYS A 64 3.34 -11.49 -5.98
CA LYS A 64 1.99 -11.84 -5.51
C LYS A 64 1.27 -10.60 -5.00
N THR A 65 -0.05 -10.59 -5.16
CA THR A 65 -0.92 -9.56 -4.61
C THR A 65 -1.01 -9.69 -3.09
N VAL A 66 -1.41 -8.58 -2.45
CA VAL A 66 -1.89 -8.62 -1.07
C VAL A 66 -3.19 -9.45 -1.03
N ASP A 67 -3.30 -10.36 -0.06
CA ASP A 67 -4.49 -11.20 0.08
C ASP A 67 -5.74 -10.39 0.47
N ASN A 68 -6.92 -10.99 0.29
CA ASN A 68 -8.21 -10.32 0.54
C ASN A 68 -8.37 -9.86 1.99
N ARG A 69 -7.87 -10.62 2.97
CA ARG A 69 -7.99 -10.25 4.38
C ARG A 69 -7.17 -9.00 4.69
N ASN A 70 -5.96 -8.93 4.17
CA ASN A 70 -5.12 -7.76 4.28
C ASN A 70 -5.72 -6.58 3.48
N CYS A 71 -6.37 -6.82 2.34
CA CYS A 71 -7.11 -5.80 1.58
C CYS A 71 -8.19 -5.13 2.44
N GLU A 72 -9.07 -5.91 3.07
CA GLU A 72 -10.14 -5.40 3.94
C GLU A 72 -9.58 -4.59 5.11
N ILE A 73 -8.48 -5.05 5.73
CA ILE A 73 -7.84 -4.34 6.84
C ILE A 73 -7.27 -3.00 6.35
N ILE A 74 -6.60 -2.99 5.20
CA ILE A 74 -6.08 -1.76 4.59
C ILE A 74 -7.22 -0.79 4.27
N ALA A 75 -8.32 -1.28 3.70
CA ALA A 75 -9.50 -0.49 3.37
C ALA A 75 -10.13 0.17 4.60
N ASN A 76 -10.25 -0.56 5.71
CA ASN A 76 -10.80 -0.06 6.97
C ASN A 76 -9.97 1.05 7.62
N VAL A 77 -8.67 1.08 7.35
CA VAL A 77 -7.75 2.08 7.93
C VAL A 77 -7.61 3.30 7.03
N ALA A 78 -7.84 3.18 5.72
CA ALA A 78 -7.68 4.28 4.77
C ALA A 78 -8.45 5.57 5.16
N PRO A 79 -9.71 5.53 5.64
CA PRO A 79 -10.44 6.74 6.03
C PRO A 79 -9.86 7.47 7.26
N LEU A 80 -8.97 6.84 8.03
CA LEU A 80 -8.32 7.46 9.18
C LEU A 80 -7.22 8.48 8.77
N PHE A 81 -6.84 8.49 7.50
CA PHE A 81 -5.84 9.38 6.95
C PHE A 81 -6.49 10.42 6.03
N SER A 82 -5.98 11.65 6.06
CA SER A 82 -6.37 12.70 5.12
C SER A 82 -5.65 12.58 3.77
N ASP A 83 -4.59 11.77 3.69
CA ASP A 83 -3.84 11.48 2.47
C ASP A 83 -3.37 10.03 2.52
N PHE A 84 -4.12 9.14 1.88
CA PHE A 84 -3.78 7.72 1.83
C PHE A 84 -3.52 7.29 0.39
N GLY A 85 -2.51 6.44 0.18
CA GLY A 85 -2.16 5.95 -1.14
C GLY A 85 -1.51 4.57 -1.15
N PHE A 86 -1.98 3.70 -2.04
CA PHE A 86 -1.35 2.41 -2.35
C PHE A 86 -1.04 2.34 -3.84
N TYR A 87 0.22 2.13 -4.17
CA TYR A 87 0.75 2.15 -5.53
C TYR A 87 1.52 0.87 -5.83
N PHE A 88 1.25 0.27 -6.99
CA PHE A 88 1.95 -0.92 -7.47
C PHE A 88 2.59 -0.66 -8.83
N ARG A 89 3.88 -0.97 -8.96
CA ARG A 89 4.63 -0.84 -10.19
C ARG A 89 5.48 -2.07 -10.45
N TYR A 90 5.59 -2.44 -11.72
CA TYR A 90 6.56 -3.41 -12.19
C TYR A 90 7.64 -2.70 -12.97
N LYS A 91 8.88 -3.11 -12.77
CA LYS A 91 10.03 -2.75 -13.59
C LYS A 91 10.18 -3.87 -14.62
N PHE A 92 9.76 -3.58 -15.85
CA PHE A 92 9.78 -4.56 -16.92
C PHE A 92 11.22 -5.00 -17.24
N ASP A 93 11.48 -6.31 -17.23
CA ASP A 93 12.56 -6.93 -17.98
C ASP A 93 11.92 -8.06 -18.81
N THR A 94 11.96 -7.92 -20.13
CA THR A 94 10.98 -8.49 -21.08
C THR A 94 11.28 -9.95 -21.50
N SER A 95 11.61 -10.86 -20.58
CA SER A 95 12.04 -12.21 -20.97
C SER A 95 10.99 -13.33 -20.86
N ASP A 96 9.91 -13.17 -20.08
CA ASP A 96 8.85 -14.19 -19.99
C ASP A 96 7.47 -13.51 -19.87
N GLY A 97 6.61 -13.60 -20.89
CA GLY A 97 5.40 -12.77 -20.98
C GLY A 97 4.16 -13.28 -20.24
N SER A 98 4.03 -14.59 -19.99
CA SER A 98 2.75 -15.20 -19.58
C SER A 98 2.48 -15.16 -18.06
N GLU A 99 3.52 -15.34 -17.23
CA GLU A 99 3.38 -15.30 -15.77
C GLU A 99 3.10 -13.88 -15.28
N TYR A 100 3.75 -12.88 -15.89
CA TYR A 100 3.57 -11.47 -15.56
C TYR A 100 2.19 -10.93 -15.93
N GLU A 101 1.59 -11.40 -17.03
CA GLU A 101 0.24 -10.99 -17.40
C GLU A 101 -0.79 -11.41 -16.33
N THR A 102 -0.58 -12.59 -15.74
CA THR A 102 -1.42 -13.10 -14.64
C THR A 102 -1.24 -12.25 -13.39
N ILE A 103 0.01 -12.00 -12.99
CA ILE A 103 0.34 -11.14 -11.84
C ILE A 103 -0.25 -9.74 -12.01
N PHE A 104 -0.13 -9.15 -13.21
CA PHE A 104 -0.65 -7.83 -13.52
C PHE A 104 -2.18 -7.77 -13.42
N LYS A 105 -2.88 -8.79 -13.95
CA LYS A 105 -4.34 -8.92 -13.82
C LYS A 105 -4.77 -9.01 -12.35
N ASP A 106 -4.05 -9.78 -11.54
CA ASP A 106 -4.37 -9.93 -10.12
C ASP A 106 -4.15 -8.62 -9.35
N HIS A 107 -3.07 -7.90 -9.60
CA HIS A 107 -2.83 -6.59 -8.97
C HIS A 107 -3.88 -5.54 -9.38
N ARG A 108 -4.31 -5.55 -10.65
CA ARG A 108 -5.43 -4.71 -11.10
C ARG A 108 -6.74 -5.05 -10.38
N LYS A 109 -7.03 -6.34 -10.19
CA LYS A 109 -8.20 -6.77 -9.41
C LYS A 109 -8.10 -6.31 -7.96
N PHE A 110 -6.92 -6.47 -7.34
CA PHE A 110 -6.67 -6.00 -5.98
C PHE A 110 -6.94 -4.49 -5.85
N ILE A 111 -6.38 -3.66 -6.73
CA ILE A 111 -6.61 -2.20 -6.67
C ILE A 111 -8.10 -1.87 -6.79
N LYS A 112 -8.82 -2.53 -7.71
CA LYS A 112 -10.27 -2.34 -7.85
C LYS A 112 -11.01 -2.74 -6.59
N GLN A 113 -10.67 -3.88 -5.99
CA GLN A 113 -11.28 -4.36 -4.76
C GLN A 113 -11.03 -3.40 -3.60
N LEU A 114 -9.77 -2.98 -3.40
CA LEU A 114 -9.40 -2.02 -2.37
C LEU A 114 -10.19 -0.71 -2.50
N CYS A 115 -10.34 -0.19 -3.71
CA CYS A 115 -11.11 1.05 -3.93
C CYS A 115 -12.60 0.86 -3.65
N HIS A 116 -13.15 -0.29 -4.05
CA HIS A 116 -14.54 -0.65 -3.75
C HIS A 116 -14.77 -0.77 -2.23
N ASP A 117 -13.86 -1.42 -1.50
CA ASP A 117 -14.00 -1.59 -0.06
C ASP A 117 -13.87 -0.25 0.68
N ILE A 118 -12.97 0.64 0.25
CA ILE A 118 -12.87 2.00 0.79
C ILE A 118 -14.15 2.80 0.50
N LEU A 119 -14.72 2.68 -0.70
CA LEU A 119 -15.99 3.32 -1.09
C LEU A 119 -17.14 2.91 -0.16
N GLN A 120 -17.25 1.62 0.16
CA GLN A 120 -18.33 1.14 1.03
C GLN A 120 -18.27 1.69 2.46
N LEU A 121 -17.09 2.14 2.89
CA LEU A 121 -16.84 2.61 4.25
C LEU A 121 -16.97 4.13 4.41
N SER A 122 -17.08 4.88 3.32
CA SER A 122 -17.13 6.35 3.38
C SER A 122 -18.10 6.94 2.37
N PHE A 123 -19.17 7.56 2.89
CA PHE A 123 -20.27 8.09 2.09
C PHE A 123 -20.03 9.53 1.59
N ASP A 124 -19.03 10.22 2.10
CA ASP A 124 -18.88 11.68 1.91
C ASP A 124 -17.90 12.07 0.78
N LYS A 125 -16.95 11.19 0.43
CA LYS A 125 -16.04 11.39 -0.72
C LYS A 125 -15.67 10.04 -1.37
N PRO A 126 -15.66 9.92 -2.71
CA PRO A 126 -15.16 8.72 -3.35
C PRO A 126 -13.61 8.69 -3.33
N PRO A 127 -12.95 7.55 -3.05
CA PRO A 127 -11.53 7.38 -3.32
C PRO A 127 -11.27 7.58 -4.82
N TYR A 128 -10.12 8.16 -5.13
CA TYR A 128 -9.61 8.21 -6.49
C TYR A 128 -8.83 6.94 -6.77
N TYR A 129 -9.01 6.35 -7.94
CA TYR A 129 -8.11 5.32 -8.41
C TYR A 129 -7.75 5.51 -9.87
N SER A 130 -6.52 5.15 -10.20
CA SER A 130 -5.99 5.17 -11.56
C SER A 130 -5.34 3.84 -11.86
N ILE A 131 -5.43 3.41 -13.10
CA ILE A 131 -4.67 2.29 -13.63
C ILE A 131 -3.87 2.87 -14.80
N GLU A 132 -2.57 3.04 -14.63
CA GLU A 132 -1.71 3.58 -15.69
C GLU A 132 -1.16 2.43 -16.54
N ASP A 133 -0.70 2.71 -17.75
CA ASP A 133 -0.20 1.66 -18.65
C ASP A 133 1.12 1.04 -18.16
N ASP A 134 1.95 1.82 -17.44
CA ASP A 134 3.24 1.41 -16.87
C ASP A 134 3.16 1.00 -15.38
N SER A 135 1.96 0.97 -14.79
CA SER A 135 1.73 0.63 -13.38
C SER A 135 0.52 -0.30 -13.21
N CYS A 136 0.51 -1.13 -12.17
CA CYS A 136 -0.64 -2.02 -11.93
C CYS A 136 -1.84 -1.28 -11.36
N GLY A 137 -1.62 -0.08 -10.81
CA GLY A 137 -2.67 0.81 -10.35
C GLY A 137 -2.30 1.54 -9.07
N LEU A 138 -3.12 2.54 -8.80
CA LEU A 138 -3.03 3.48 -7.70
C LEU A 138 -4.41 3.61 -7.07
N ALA A 139 -4.51 3.40 -5.76
CA ALA A 139 -5.67 3.75 -4.95
C ALA A 139 -5.31 4.92 -4.04
N MET A 140 -6.07 6.03 -4.07
CA MET A 140 -5.84 7.22 -3.26
C MET A 140 -7.12 7.71 -2.57
N TRP A 141 -6.93 8.34 -1.41
CA TRP A 141 -7.98 8.99 -0.64
C TRP A 141 -7.50 10.34 -0.10
N PHE A 142 -8.35 11.38 -0.23
CA PHE A 142 -8.08 12.79 0.13
C PHE A 142 -9.29 13.49 0.80
#